data_AF-A0A934ZFJ0-F1
#
_entry.id   AF-A0A934ZFJ0-F1
#
_cell.length_a   1.000
_cell.length_b   1.000
_cell.length_c   1.000
_cell.angle_alpha   90.00
_cell.angle_beta   90.00
_cell.angle_gamma   90.00
#
_symmetry.space_group_name_H-M   'P 1'
#
loop_
_entity.id
_entity.type
_entity.pdbx_description
1 polymer ?
#
loop_
_entity_poly.entity_id
_entity_poly.type
_entity_poly.pdbx_seq_one_letter_code
_entity_poly.pdbx_strand_id
1 'polypeptide(L)'
;MVAAGVEEESNTPWIAMELLQGRDMKAALAERGTFTRAEVAEMFRQLCHGLGGAHREGLVHRDLKPENIFLADPRREGIPSR
;
A
#
# COMPACT_ATOMS: atom_id res chain seq x y z
N MET A 1 -9.94 -4.72 -7.73
CA MET A 1 -9.99 -6.19 -7.93
C MET A 1 -8.55 -6.69 -7.92
N VAL A 2 -8.26 -7.77 -7.20
CA VAL A 2 -6.94 -8.42 -7.25
C VAL A 2 -7.10 -9.69 -8.08
N ALA A 3 -6.18 -9.93 -9.01
CA ALA A 3 -6.09 -11.19 -9.75
C ALA A 3 -4.69 -11.78 -9.54
N ALA A 4 -4.55 -13.09 -9.58
CA ALA A 4 -3.27 -13.76 -9.45
C ALA A 4 -3.25 -15.01 -10.33
N GLY A 5 -2.06 -15.41 -10.76
CA GLY A 5 -1.87 -16.58 -11.61
C GLY A 5 -0.40 -16.91 -11.80
N VAL A 6 -0.13 -17.81 -12.75
CA VAL A 6 1.21 -18.20 -13.18
C VAL A 6 1.24 -18.09 -14.70
N GLU A 7 2.29 -17.46 -15.25
CA GLU A 7 2.52 -17.43 -16.69
C GLU A 7 2.95 -18.82 -17.18
N GLU A 8 2.24 -19.39 -18.15
CA GLU A 8 2.39 -20.81 -18.53
C GLU A 8 3.77 -21.15 -19.09
N GLU A 9 4.37 -20.25 -19.88
CA GLU A 9 5.64 -20.53 -20.57
C GLU A 9 6.86 -20.32 -19.67
N SER A 10 6.84 -19.29 -18.82
CA SER A 10 7.96 -18.98 -17.92
C SER A 10 7.83 -19.61 -16.53
N ASN A 11 6.63 -20.13 -16.19
CA ASN A 11 6.25 -20.57 -14.86
C ASN A 11 6.43 -19.47 -13.78
N THR A 12 6.25 -18.20 -14.16
CA THR A 12 6.43 -17.05 -13.25
C THR A 12 5.11 -16.68 -12.58
N PRO A 13 5.03 -16.63 -11.23
CA PRO A 13 3.84 -16.18 -10.54
C PRO A 13 3.64 -14.66 -10.68
N TRP A 14 2.39 -14.24 -10.82
CA TRP A 14 2.03 -12.83 -10.91
C TRP A 14 0.81 -12.50 -10.04
N ILE A 15 0.74 -11.24 -9.61
CA ILE A 15 -0.41 -10.66 -8.90
C ILE A 15 -0.70 -9.29 -9.54
N ALA A 16 -1.92 -9.11 -10.05
CA ALA A 16 -2.45 -7.84 -10.47
C ALA A 16 -3.26 -7.22 -9.33
N MET A 17 -3.03 -5.96 -9.02
CA MET A 17 -3.71 -5.20 -7.97
C MET A 17 -4.06 -3.79 -8.44
N GLU A 18 -4.71 -3.00 -7.59
CA GLU A 18 -5.03 -1.60 -7.90
C GLU A 18 -3.74 -0.81 -8.23
N LEU A 19 -3.77 -0.06 -9.34
CA LEU A 19 -2.68 0.85 -9.69
C LEU A 19 -2.76 2.09 -8.80
N LEU A 20 -1.78 2.24 -7.91
CA LEU A 20 -1.66 3.41 -7.04
C LEU A 20 -0.64 4.40 -7.61
N GLN A 21 -0.97 5.69 -7.55
CA GLN A 21 -0.01 6.77 -7.78
C GLN A 21 0.51 7.28 -6.43
N GLY A 22 1.81 7.53 -6.34
CA GLY A 22 2.47 7.92 -5.10
C GLY A 22 3.80 7.22 -4.92
N ARG A 23 4.19 6.98 -3.66
CA ARG A 23 5.46 6.33 -3.30
C ARG A 23 5.36 5.58 -1.98
N ASP A 24 6.26 4.64 -1.73
CA ASP A 24 6.33 3.99 -0.42
C ASP A 24 6.89 4.93 0.67
N MET A 25 6.61 4.59 1.93
CA MET A 25 6.99 5.43 3.07
C MET A 25 8.50 5.56 3.22
N LYS A 26 9.29 4.55 2.82
CA LYS A 26 10.76 4.63 2.86
C LYS A 26 11.27 5.67 1.86
N ALA A 27 10.79 5.64 0.62
CA ALA A 27 11.14 6.63 -0.39
C ALA A 27 10.76 8.04 0.07
N ALA A 28 9.57 8.20 0.65
CA ALA A 28 9.13 9.49 1.20
C ALA A 28 10.03 9.99 2.34
N LEU A 29 10.46 9.10 3.25
CA LEU A 29 11.40 9.42 4.32
C LEU A 29 12.78 9.81 3.80
N ALA A 30 13.28 9.10 2.78
CA ALA A 30 14.57 9.40 2.18
C ALA A 30 14.60 10.81 1.56
N GLU A 31 13.48 11.26 0.98
CA GLU A 31 13.39 12.56 0.32
C GLU A 31 13.19 13.73 1.28
N ARG A 32 12.29 13.60 2.27
CA ARG A 32 11.95 14.73 3.17
C ARG A 32 12.54 14.62 4.58
N GLY A 33 13.19 13.51 4.92
CA GLY A 33 13.68 13.21 6.25
C GLY A 33 12.58 12.64 7.16
N THR A 34 11.85 13.51 7.88
CA THR A 34 10.92 13.08 8.94
C THR A 34 9.47 13.47 8.66
N PHE A 35 8.53 12.77 9.30
CA PHE A 35 7.13 13.19 9.36
C PHE A 35 6.90 13.97 10.65
N THR A 36 6.01 14.95 10.61
CA THR A 36 5.44 15.54 11.81
C THR A 36 4.63 14.50 12.58
N ARG A 37 4.44 14.73 13.88
CA ARG A 37 3.60 13.86 14.72
C ARG A 37 2.16 13.73 14.20
N ALA A 38 1.62 14.81 13.64
CA ALA A 38 0.27 14.82 13.09
C ALA A 38 0.14 13.94 11.84
N GLU A 39 1.11 14.01 10.91
CA GLU A 39 1.14 13.15 9.73
C GLU A 39 1.28 11.67 10.10
N VAL A 40 2.16 11.36 11.06
CA VAL A 40 2.32 9.98 11.56
C VAL A 40 1.01 9.47 12.14
N ALA A 41 0.35 10.27 12.98
CA ALA A 41 -0.91 9.87 13.59
C ALA A 41 -1.98 9.56 12.53
N GLU A 42 -2.10 10.39 11.49
CA GLU A 42 -3.07 10.18 10.43
C GLU A 42 -2.76 8.95 9.57
N MET A 43 -1.49 8.75 9.18
CA MET A 43 -1.08 7.55 8.45
C MET A 43 -1.34 6.27 9.27
N PHE A 44 -0.98 6.27 10.56
CA PHE A 44 -1.18 5.11 11.42
C PHE A 44 -2.65 4.84 11.71
N ARG A 45 -3.50 5.88 11.77
CA ARG A 45 -4.95 5.70 11.88
C ARG A 45 -5.49 4.87 10.70
N GLN A 46 -5.07 5.20 9.48
CA GLN A 46 -5.48 4.46 8.27
C GLN A 46 -4.85 3.06 8.22
N LEU A 47 -3.57 2.95 8.56
CA LEU A 47 -2.87 1.66 8.61
C LEU A 47 -3.50 0.69 9.61
N CYS A 48 -3.78 1.16 10.83
CA CYS A 48 -4.45 0.38 11.86
C CYS A 48 -5.86 -0.03 11.45
N HIS A 49 -6.59 0.82 10.72
CA HIS A 49 -7.89 0.45 10.17
C HIS A 49 -7.76 -0.71 9.17
N GLY A 50 -6.81 -0.64 8.23
CA GLY A 50 -6.54 -1.72 7.27
C GLY A 50 -6.10 -3.02 7.93
N LEU A 51 -5.13 -2.95 8.85
CA LEU A 51 -4.65 -4.10 9.61
C LEU A 51 -5.73 -4.68 10.50
N GLY A 52 -6.57 -3.85 11.14
CA GLY A 52 -7.71 -4.32 11.92
C GLY A 52 -8.74 -5.08 11.07
N GLY A 53 -8.91 -4.71 9.80
CA GLY A 53 -9.63 -5.50 8.81
C GLY A 53 -9.01 -6.89 8.62
N ALA A 54 -7.73 -6.94 8.27
CA ALA A 54 -7.01 -8.19 8.06
C ALA A 54 -7.00 -9.10 9.29
N HIS A 55 -6.75 -8.52 10.47
CA HIS A 55 -6.68 -9.26 11.74
C HIS A 55 -8.01 -9.92 12.12
N ARG A 56 -9.16 -9.30 11.80
CA ARG A 56 -10.49 -9.91 12.04
C ARG A 56 -10.70 -11.17 11.20
N GLU A 57 -10.08 -11.24 10.03
CA GLU A 57 -10.05 -12.43 9.18
C GLU A 57 -8.93 -13.42 9.56
N GLY A 58 -8.26 -13.20 10.70
CA GLY A 58 -7.16 -14.04 11.17
C GLY A 58 -5.85 -13.87 10.39
N LEU A 59 -5.74 -12.86 9.53
CA LEU A 59 -4.55 -12.59 8.72
C LEU A 59 -3.60 -11.66 9.47
N VAL A 60 -2.32 -12.05 9.56
CA VAL A 60 -1.25 -11.20 10.08
C VAL A 60 -0.28 -10.88 8.94
N HIS A 61 -0.03 -9.58 8.70
CA HIS A 61 0.83 -9.13 7.60
C HIS A 61 2.26 -9.69 7.68
N ARG A 62 2.81 -9.78 8.90
CA ARG A 62 4.15 -10.31 9.24
C ARG A 62 5.37 -9.58 8.69
N ASP A 63 5.24 -8.80 7.62
CA ASP A 63 6.33 -8.00 7.05
C ASP A 63 5.99 -6.50 7.03
N LEU A 64 5.51 -5.95 8.16
CA LEU A 64 5.14 -4.54 8.22
C LEU A 64 6.39 -3.66 8.40
N LYS A 65 6.71 -2.87 7.38
CA LYS A 65 7.87 -1.96 7.31
C LYS A 65 7.60 -0.81 6.35
N PRO A 66 8.37 0.29 6.38
CA PRO A 66 8.11 1.46 5.53
C PRO A 66 8.03 1.16 4.03
N GLU A 67 8.79 0.18 3.52
CA GLU A 67 8.73 -0.27 2.12
C GLU A 67 7.38 -0.86 1.72
N ASN A 68 6.63 -1.41 2.69
CA ASN A 68 5.35 -2.07 2.48
C ASN A 68 4.16 -1.16 2.86
N ILE A 69 4.40 0.13 3.07
CA ILE A 69 3.36 1.14 3.33
C ILE A 69 3.37 2.13 2.17
N PHE A 70 2.36 2.05 1.30
CA PHE A 70 2.25 2.93 0.14
C PHE A 70 1.48 4.20 0.50
N LEU A 71 2.09 5.37 0.26
CA LEU A 71 1.48 6.68 0.42
C LEU A 71 0.85 7.06 -0.92
N ALA A 72 -0.42 6.71 -1.07
CA ALA A 72 -1.18 6.99 -2.28
C ALA A 72 -1.60 8.46 -2.34
N ASP A 73 -1.51 9.05 -3.52
CA ASP A 73 -2.09 10.35 -3.79
C ASP A 73 -3.62 10.28 -3.60
N PRO A 74 -4.26 11.39 -3.17
CA PRO A 74 -5.71 11.43 -3.07
C PRO A 74 -6.32 11.08 -4.43
N ARG A 75 -7.20 10.07 -4.46
CA ARG A 75 -7.99 9.77 -5.65
C ARG A 75 -8.82 11.01 -5.97
N ARG A 76 -8.43 11.76 -7.01
CA ARG A 76 -9.28 12.82 -7.58
C ARG A 76 -10.48 12.14 -8.21
N GLU A 77 -11.64 12.25 -7.58
CA GLU A 77 -12.91 11.88 -8.23
C GLU A 77 -13.03 12.65 -9.54
N GLY A 78 -13.21 11.94 -10.67
CA GLY A 78 -13.50 12.54 -11.98
C GLY A 78 -12.42 12.44 -13.07
N ILE A 79 -11.29 11.74 -12.86
CA ILE A 79 -10.32 11.48 -13.94
C ILE A 79 -10.47 10.02 -14.38
N PRO A 80 -10.93 9.73 -15.62
CA PRO A 80 -10.98 8.35 -16.11
C PRO A 80 -9.56 7.82 -16.26
N SER A 81 -9.36 6.59 -15.78
CA SER A 81 -8.15 5.80 -16.03
C SER A 81 -7.85 5.78 -17.53
N ARG A 82 -6.70 6.34 -17.91
CA ARG A 82 -6.12 6.16 -19.25
C ARG A 82 -5.48 4.79 -19.35
#